data_AF-A0A1S0TF87-F1
#
_entry.id   AF-A0A1S0TF87-F1
#
_cell.length_a   1.000
_cell.length_b   1.000
_cell.length_c   1.000
_cell.angle_alpha   90.00
_cell.angle_beta   90.00
_cell.angle_gamma   90.00
#
_symmetry.space_group_name_H-M   'P 1'
#
loop_
_entity.id
_entity.type
_entity.pdbx_description
1 polymer ?
#
loop_
_entity_poly.entity_id
_entity_poly.type
_entity_poly.pdbx_seq_one_letter_code
_entity_poly.pdbx_strand_id
1 'polypeptide(L)'
;MFGLGTEGIVKKYQTDLKTYIPPNMSHTAFDKNMKKNRYKDVICLDKTRVVLQNGESDYIHANHVKGDPFLNPFICTQGPMQITVNDFWIMIMQEKVSNIIMLCNVREEGKNKCFQYWPQDVGSSLTFGG
;
A
#
# COMPACT_ATOMS: atom_id res chain seq x y z
N MET A 1 -33.31 -2.65 14.00
CA MET A 1 -31.84 -2.66 13.91
C MET A 1 -31.36 -1.24 13.59
N PHE A 2 -31.46 -0.32 14.54
CA PHE A 2 -30.97 1.06 14.37
C PHE A 2 -29.50 1.06 14.78
N GLY A 3 -28.62 0.81 13.83
CA GLY A 3 -27.18 0.69 14.06
C GLY A 3 -26.58 2.05 14.40
N LEU A 4 -25.99 2.17 15.61
CA LEU A 4 -25.03 3.14 16.15
C LEU A 4 -25.18 4.67 15.88
N GLY A 5 -25.87 5.13 14.84
CA GLY A 5 -25.80 6.51 14.36
C GLY A 5 -24.39 6.88 13.88
N THR A 6 -24.23 8.10 13.36
CA THR A 6 -22.91 8.64 12.97
C THR A 6 -21.98 8.70 14.18
N GLU A 7 -22.47 9.17 15.32
CA GLU A 7 -21.72 9.27 16.58
C GLU A 7 -21.21 7.91 17.06
N GLY A 8 -22.05 6.87 17.04
CA GLY A 8 -21.63 5.54 17.47
C GLY A 8 -20.63 4.90 16.50
N ILE A 9 -20.73 5.15 15.20
CA ILE A 9 -19.74 4.69 14.22
C ILE A 9 -18.39 5.39 14.45
N VAL A 10 -18.39 6.71 14.68
CA VAL A 10 -17.17 7.47 14.98
C VAL A 10 -16.54 6.96 16.27
N LYS A 11 -17.34 6.76 17.33
CA LYS A 11 -16.85 6.22 18.60
C LYS A 11 -16.19 4.87 18.41
N LYS A 12 -16.85 3.92 17.73
CA LYS A 12 -16.29 2.59 17.44
C LYS A 12 -14.99 2.68 16.64
N TYR A 13 -14.93 3.55 15.63
CA TYR A 13 -13.70 3.73 14.86
C TYR A 13 -12.55 4.22 15.73
N GLN A 14 -12.79 5.23 16.57
CA GLN A 14 -11.79 5.83 17.43
C GLN A 14 -11.31 4.90 18.54
N THR A 15 -12.21 4.11 19.14
CA THR A 15 -11.88 3.23 20.27
C THR A 15 -11.30 1.88 19.83
N ASP A 16 -11.83 1.31 18.75
CA ASP A 16 -11.60 -0.11 18.46
C ASP A 16 -10.85 -0.34 17.15
N LEU A 17 -11.08 0.47 16.11
CA LEU A 17 -10.61 0.16 14.74
C LEU A 17 -9.33 0.90 14.36
N LYS A 18 -9.19 2.16 14.75
CA LYS A 18 -8.09 3.03 14.29
C LYS A 18 -6.71 2.46 14.63
N THR A 19 -6.58 1.80 15.78
CA THR A 19 -5.34 1.21 16.30
C THR A 19 -5.36 -0.32 16.25
N TYR A 20 -6.35 -0.90 15.60
CA TYR A 20 -6.48 -2.35 15.54
C TYR A 20 -5.33 -2.97 14.74
N ILE A 21 -4.65 -3.91 15.38
CA ILE A 21 -3.69 -4.81 14.74
C ILE A 21 -4.20 -6.22 15.03
N PRO A 22 -4.35 -7.09 14.02
CA PRO A 22 -4.80 -8.45 14.28
C PRO A 22 -3.82 -9.18 15.21
N PRO A 23 -4.33 -9.99 16.16
CA PRO A 23 -3.47 -10.72 17.09
C PRO A 23 -2.52 -11.65 16.32
N ASN A 24 -1.33 -11.86 16.87
CA ASN A 24 -0.28 -12.70 16.27
C ASN A 24 0.23 -12.23 14.90
N MET A 25 0.09 -10.93 14.60
CA MET A 25 0.72 -10.31 13.42
C MET A 25 1.90 -9.45 13.84
N SER A 26 3.07 -9.70 13.26
CA SER A 26 4.25 -8.85 13.39
C SER A 26 4.34 -7.84 12.24
N HIS A 27 5.17 -6.81 12.43
CA HIS A 27 5.49 -5.78 11.44
C HIS A 27 6.99 -5.42 11.46
N THR A 28 7.83 -6.42 11.73
CA THR A 28 9.29 -6.26 11.86
C THR A 28 9.92 -5.75 10.56
N ALA A 29 9.43 -6.19 9.39
CA ALA A 29 9.95 -5.69 8.12
C ALA A 29 9.60 -4.22 7.92
N PHE A 30 8.40 -3.80 8.34
CA PHE A 30 7.98 -2.39 8.32
C PHE A 30 8.90 -1.52 9.19
N ASP A 31 9.17 -1.93 10.42
CA ASP A 31 10.02 -1.17 11.36
C ASP A 31 11.46 -1.02 10.88
N LYS A 32 12.00 -2.04 10.22
CA LYS A 32 13.37 -2.01 9.67
C LYS A 32 13.50 -1.14 8.42
N ASN A 33 12.40 -0.85 7.73
CA ASN A 33 12.40 -0.18 6.43
C ASN A 33 11.66 1.16 6.44
N MET A 34 11.70 1.90 7.57
CA MET A 34 10.95 3.16 7.75
C MET A 34 11.10 4.19 6.62
N LYS A 35 12.25 4.24 5.94
CA LYS A 35 12.46 5.15 4.80
C LYS A 35 11.57 4.80 3.60
N LYS A 36 11.21 3.53 3.41
CA LYS A 36 10.34 3.04 2.33
C LYS A 36 8.84 3.18 2.66
N ASN A 37 8.48 3.65 3.86
CA ASN A 37 7.11 3.83 4.31
C ASN A 37 6.67 5.29 4.18
N ARG A 38 5.58 5.55 3.46
CA ARG A 38 5.04 6.91 3.27
C ARG A 38 4.50 7.50 4.57
N TYR A 39 3.87 6.66 5.39
CA TYR A 39 3.25 7.05 6.65
C TYR A 39 3.73 6.12 7.77
N LYS A 40 4.13 6.71 8.90
CA LYS A 40 4.67 5.95 10.04
C LYS A 40 3.59 5.22 10.84
N ASP A 41 2.35 5.68 10.71
CA ASP A 41 1.16 5.21 11.41
C ASP A 41 0.31 4.24 10.58
N VAL A 42 0.74 3.91 9.35
CA VAL A 42 0.08 2.91 8.50
C VAL A 42 0.99 1.68 8.42
N ILE A 43 0.68 0.66 9.22
CA ILE A 43 1.53 -0.52 9.39
C ILE A 43 1.39 -1.47 8.19
N CYS A 44 2.52 -2.05 7.75
CA CYS A 44 2.55 -3.18 6.81
C CYS A 44 2.79 -4.48 7.59
N LEU A 45 1.91 -5.48 7.43
CA LEU A 45 1.96 -6.73 8.20
C LEU A 45 2.93 -7.74 7.59
N ASP A 46 3.79 -8.37 8.39
CA ASP A 46 4.79 -9.32 7.90
C ASP A 46 4.16 -10.56 7.24
N LYS A 47 3.05 -11.06 7.80
CA LYS A 47 2.42 -12.32 7.36
C LYS A 47 1.92 -12.27 5.92
N THR A 48 1.46 -11.10 5.48
CA THR A 48 0.81 -10.92 4.17
C THR A 48 1.55 -9.92 3.30
N ARG A 49 2.73 -9.43 3.70
CA ARG A 49 3.47 -8.48 2.87
C ARG A 49 3.91 -9.15 1.56
N VAL A 50 3.99 -8.36 0.51
CA VAL A 50 4.67 -8.79 -0.70
C VAL A 50 6.18 -8.78 -0.42
N VAL A 51 6.85 -9.90 -0.71
CA VAL A 51 8.30 -10.04 -0.58
C VAL A 51 8.91 -9.91 -1.97
N LEU A 52 9.76 -8.90 -2.17
CA LEU A 52 10.42 -8.70 -3.47
C LEU A 52 11.58 -9.70 -3.64
N GLN A 53 11.65 -10.33 -4.81
CA GLN A 53 12.71 -11.29 -5.15
C GLN A 53 13.92 -10.62 -5.81
N ASN A 54 13.69 -9.56 -6.60
CA ASN A 54 14.70 -8.90 -7.43
C ASN A 54 14.89 -7.41 -7.09
N GLY A 55 14.49 -6.98 -5.88
CA GLY A 55 14.70 -5.62 -5.39
C GLY A 55 16.06 -5.45 -4.71
N GLU A 56 16.48 -4.20 -4.49
CA GLU A 56 17.64 -3.88 -3.63
C GLU A 56 17.43 -4.38 -2.18
N SER A 57 16.17 -4.48 -1.76
CA SER A 57 15.75 -5.18 -0.56
C SER A 57 14.49 -5.99 -0.82
N ASP A 58 14.16 -6.90 0.09
CA ASP A 58 12.97 -7.75 0.00
C ASP A 58 11.67 -7.03 0.41
N TYR A 59 11.74 -5.72 0.69
CA TYR A 59 10.66 -4.96 1.30
C TYR A 59 10.05 -3.92 0.36
N ILE A 60 8.72 -4.00 0.25
CA ILE A 60 7.84 -2.95 -0.23
C ILE A 60 6.64 -2.85 0.72
N HIS A 61 6.11 -1.64 0.94
CA HIS A 61 4.90 -1.44 1.74
C HIS A 61 3.66 -1.84 0.92
N ALA A 62 3.43 -3.14 0.82
CA ALA A 62 2.31 -3.74 0.12
C ALA A 62 1.91 -5.05 0.80
N ASN A 63 0.61 -5.32 0.91
CA ASN A 63 0.07 -6.55 1.47
C ASN A 63 -0.90 -7.23 0.49
N HIS A 64 -0.82 -8.56 0.38
CA HIS A 64 -1.85 -9.37 -0.25
C HIS A 64 -3.13 -9.35 0.59
N VAL A 65 -4.25 -9.04 -0.05
CA VAL A 65 -5.59 -9.07 0.53
C VAL A 65 -6.39 -10.15 -0.19
N LYS A 66 -6.94 -11.09 0.56
CA LYS A 66 -7.72 -12.23 0.04
C LYS A 66 -8.64 -12.79 1.11
N GLY A 67 -9.64 -13.56 0.69
CA GLY A 67 -10.64 -14.16 1.56
C GLY A 67 -11.94 -13.36 1.57
N ASP A 68 -12.94 -13.88 2.30
CA ASP A 68 -14.25 -13.25 2.42
C ASP A 68 -14.16 -11.80 2.95
N PRO A 69 -14.91 -10.83 2.40
CA PRO A 69 -15.95 -10.93 1.36
C PRO A 69 -15.44 -10.74 -0.07
N PHE A 70 -14.12 -10.76 -0.29
CA PHE A 70 -13.53 -10.46 -1.59
C PHE A 70 -13.58 -11.67 -2.52
N LEU A 71 -14.20 -11.49 -3.68
CA LEU A 71 -14.25 -12.52 -4.73
C LEU A 71 -12.87 -12.80 -5.33
N ASN A 72 -12.04 -11.77 -5.47
CA ASN A 72 -10.72 -11.86 -6.07
C ASN A 72 -9.66 -11.36 -5.09
N PRO A 73 -8.48 -12.00 -5.04
CA PRO A 73 -7.34 -11.47 -4.32
C PRO A 73 -6.82 -10.21 -5.01
N PHE A 74 -6.29 -9.28 -4.22
CA PHE A 74 -5.64 -8.07 -4.71
C PHE A 74 -4.49 -7.68 -3.79
N ILE A 75 -3.73 -6.67 -4.20
CA ILE A 75 -2.65 -6.09 -3.39
C ILE A 75 -3.06 -4.68 -3.01
N CYS A 76 -3.08 -4.41 -1.71
CA CYS A 76 -3.12 -3.04 -1.19
C CYS A 76 -1.69 -2.55 -1.01
N THR A 77 -1.37 -1.39 -1.55
CA THR A 77 -0.04 -0.78 -1.44
C THR A 77 -0.16 0.72 -1.25
N GLN A 78 0.84 1.34 -0.61
CA GLN A 78 0.91 2.79 -0.53
C GLN A 78 1.12 3.41 -1.93
N GLY A 79 0.76 4.70 -2.09
CA GLY A 79 1.17 5.45 -3.29
C GLY A 79 2.71 5.44 -3.42
N PRO A 80 3.29 4.95 -4.54
CA PRO A 80 4.74 4.88 -4.71
C PRO A 80 5.44 6.18 -4.36
N MET A 81 6.61 6.09 -3.76
CA MET A 81 7.49 7.23 -3.49
C MET A 81 8.60 7.27 -4.53
N GLN A 82 9.28 8.41 -4.67
CA GLN A 82 10.42 8.51 -5.59
C GLN A 82 11.47 7.41 -5.36
N ILE A 83 11.73 7.05 -4.10
CA ILE A 83 12.69 6.01 -3.71
C ILE A 83 12.14 4.58 -3.79
N THR A 84 10.83 4.39 -3.97
CA THR A 84 10.20 3.05 -4.05
C THR A 84 9.50 2.78 -5.37
N VAL A 85 9.63 3.67 -6.36
CA VAL A 85 8.98 3.51 -7.68
C VAL A 85 9.55 2.31 -8.44
N ASN A 86 10.86 2.04 -8.29
CA ASN A 86 11.47 0.85 -8.88
C ASN A 86 10.95 -0.43 -8.22
N ASP A 87 10.94 -0.46 -6.88
CA ASP A 87 10.37 -1.57 -6.09
C ASP A 87 8.91 -1.85 -6.49
N PHE A 88 8.12 -0.79 -6.74
CA PHE A 88 6.73 -0.91 -7.20
C PHE A 88 6.64 -1.62 -8.55
N TRP A 89 7.44 -1.23 -9.54
CA TRP A 89 7.43 -1.89 -10.85
C TRP A 89 7.96 -3.34 -10.79
N ILE A 90 8.95 -3.62 -9.94
CA ILE A 90 9.40 -4.99 -9.66
C ILE A 90 8.25 -5.82 -9.10
N MET A 91 7.50 -5.29 -8.13
CA MET A 91 6.32 -5.94 -7.56
C MET A 91 5.27 -6.26 -8.64
N ILE A 92 4.95 -5.30 -9.51
CA ILE A 92 3.96 -5.46 -10.57
C ILE A 92 4.35 -6.58 -11.54
N MET A 93 5.62 -6.63 -11.94
CA MET A 93 6.14 -7.68 -12.83
C MET A 93 6.17 -9.05 -12.14
N GLN A 94 6.65 -9.10 -10.90
CA GLN A 94 6.74 -10.32 -10.10
C GLN A 94 5.36 -10.95 -9.88
N GLU A 95 4.39 -10.14 -9.46
CA GLU A 95 3.02 -10.58 -9.13
C GLU A 95 2.13 -10.70 -10.37
N LYS A 96 2.69 -10.43 -11.57
CA LYS A 96 2.00 -10.50 -12.87
C LYS A 96 0.72 -9.66 -12.89
N VAL A 97 0.76 -8.48 -12.28
CA VAL A 97 -0.40 -7.59 -12.15
C VAL A 97 -0.79 -7.04 -13.51
N SER A 98 -2.06 -7.21 -13.90
CA SER A 98 -2.59 -6.70 -15.17
C SER A 98 -3.29 -5.35 -15.05
N ASN A 99 -3.78 -5.01 -13.86
CA ASN A 99 -4.55 -3.79 -13.62
C ASN A 99 -4.06 -3.08 -12.36
N ILE A 100 -3.85 -1.76 -12.46
CA ILE A 100 -3.49 -0.90 -11.34
C ILE A 100 -4.62 0.11 -11.15
N ILE A 101 -5.22 0.15 -9.96
CA ILE A 101 -6.30 1.08 -9.61
C ILE A 101 -5.72 2.11 -8.63
N MET A 102 -5.55 3.35 -9.09
CA MET A 102 -5.07 4.46 -8.27
C MET A 102 -6.23 5.30 -7.77
N LEU A 103 -6.37 5.40 -6.44
CA LEU A 103 -7.50 6.07 -5.76
C LEU A 103 -7.12 7.44 -5.18
N CYS A 104 -6.09 8.09 -5.72
CA CYS A 104 -5.66 9.43 -5.30
C CYS A 104 -5.04 10.19 -6.47
N ASN A 105 -4.93 11.51 -6.34
CA ASN A 105 -4.08 12.30 -7.23
C ASN A 105 -2.60 12.22 -6.79
N VAL A 106 -1.66 12.59 -7.67
CA VAL A 106 -0.23 12.72 -7.30
C VAL A 106 -0.06 13.71 -6.14
N ARG A 107 -0.81 14.80 -6.17
CA ARG A 107 -0.82 15.85 -5.15
C ARG A 107 -2.25 16.24 -4.78
N GLU A 108 -2.51 16.36 -3.49
CA GLU A 108 -3.80 16.76 -2.93
C GLU A 108 -3.55 17.77 -1.81
N GLU A 109 -4.28 18.88 -1.78
CA GLU A 109 -4.13 19.93 -0.75
C GLU A 109 -2.67 20.37 -0.53
N GLY A 110 -1.92 20.46 -1.62
CA GLY A 110 -0.50 20.84 -1.59
C GLY A 110 0.46 19.74 -1.12
N LYS A 111 -0.02 18.56 -0.71
CA LYS A 111 0.80 17.44 -0.23
C LYS A 111 0.94 16.34 -1.28
N ASN A 112 2.14 15.77 -1.41
CA ASN A 112 2.39 14.64 -2.30
C ASN A 112 1.77 13.36 -1.72
N LYS A 113 0.89 12.71 -2.47
CA LYS A 113 0.22 11.45 -2.11
C LYS A 113 0.77 10.25 -2.87
N CYS A 114 1.25 10.49 -4.09
CA CYS A 114 1.81 9.47 -4.95
C CYS A 114 2.92 10.06 -5.82
N PHE A 115 3.88 9.26 -6.24
CA PHE A 115 4.83 9.61 -7.29
C PHE A 115 4.19 9.36 -8.67
N GLN A 116 4.62 10.11 -9.68
CA GLN A 116 4.19 9.93 -11.07
C GLN A 116 4.90 8.69 -11.65
N TYR A 117 4.41 7.50 -11.33
CA TYR A 117 5.05 6.23 -11.68
C TYR A 117 4.75 5.76 -13.12
N TRP A 118 3.94 6.51 -13.87
CA TRP A 118 3.53 6.18 -15.25
C TRP A 118 3.80 7.35 -16.20
N PRO A 119 4.03 7.08 -17.50
CA PRO A 119 4.17 8.12 -18.53
C PRO A 119 2.89 8.97 -18.62
N GLN A 120 3.03 10.29 -18.65
CA GLN A 120 1.88 11.21 -18.70
C GLN A 120 1.31 11.35 -20.11
N ASP A 121 2.18 11.32 -21.12
CA ASP A 121 1.81 11.55 -22.50
C ASP A 121 1.69 10.25 -23.28
N VAL A 122 0.73 10.20 -24.20
CA VAL A 122 0.54 9.06 -25.11
C VAL A 122 1.79 8.89 -25.97
N GLY A 123 2.29 7.65 -26.07
CA GLY A 123 3.50 7.32 -26.81
C GLY A 123 4.81 7.64 -26.09
N SER A 124 4.75 8.27 -24.91
CA SER A 124 5.94 8.45 -24.08
C SER A 124 6.24 7.21 -23.23
N SER A 125 7.51 7.04 -22.86
CA SER A 125 7.97 5.96 -22.00
C SER A 125 8.74 6.53 -20.81
N LEU A 126 8.62 5.87 -19.66
CA LEU A 126 9.46 6.12 -18.49
C LEU A 126 10.21 4.84 -18.13
N THR A 127 11.47 4.98 -17.77
CA THR A 127 12.32 3.87 -17.34
C THR A 127 12.60 4.00 -15.84
N PHE A 128 12.36 2.91 -15.12
CA PHE A 128 12.68 2.78 -13.70
C PHE A 128 13.51 1.51 -13.53
N GLY A 129 14.63 1.61 -12.82
CA GLY A 129 15.62 0.53 -12.77
C GLY A 129 16.47 0.49 -14.04
N GLY A 130 17.76 0.23 -13.87
CA GLY A 130 18.74 0.00 -14.95
C GLY A 130 19.18 -1.44 -14.97
#